data_AF-A0A293LLU2-F1
#
_entry.id   AF-A0A293LLU2-F1
#
_cell.length_a   1.000
_cell.length_b   1.000
_cell.length_c   1.000
_cell.angle_alpha   90.00
_cell.angle_beta   90.00
_cell.angle_gamma   90.00
#
_symmetry.space_group_name_H-M   'P 1'
#
loop_
_entity.id
_entity.type
_entity.pdbx_description
1 polymer ?
#
loop_
_entity_poly.entity_id
_entity_poly.type
_entity_poly.pdbx_seq_one_letter_code
_entity_poly.pdbx_strand_id
1 'polypeptide(L)'
;MILNPWIVSVIRRLTCCTHISTMSPGLTLFPYPVFVYGTLKTNEPNHSVLTDSKNGVATFVGHARTVKKWPLIIASSFNIPYLLYSEGKGHHVHGELYNVDEKMLDTLDELECHPDYYERTMESVEILGEENIVTNAAIYFLKKYKPSLLQKPCLETYSSKGDHGLVYVPRYMRQNADPNATHWREVLRSE
;
A
#
# COMPACT_ATOMS: atom_id res chain seq x y z
N MET A 1 -51.69 34.52 39.04
CA MET A 1 -51.26 33.60 37.95
C MET A 1 -52.19 32.39 37.94
N ILE A 2 -52.24 31.63 36.83
CA ILE A 2 -53.48 31.04 36.29
C ILE A 2 -53.71 29.54 36.64
N LEU A 3 -54.97 29.11 36.56
CA LEU A 3 -55.60 27.77 36.76
C LEU A 3 -55.62 26.95 35.43
N ASN A 4 -55.83 25.63 35.31
CA ASN A 4 -56.14 24.52 36.24
C ASN A 4 -55.67 23.17 35.60
N PRO A 5 -55.88 21.97 36.20
CA PRO A 5 -55.24 20.70 35.79
C PRO A 5 -56.15 19.73 34.99
N TRP A 6 -55.66 18.49 34.75
CA TRP A 6 -56.34 17.30 34.17
C TRP A 6 -56.65 17.33 32.64
N ILE A 7 -56.90 16.26 31.87
CA ILE A 7 -56.44 14.85 31.71
C ILE A 7 -57.31 14.24 30.54
N VAL A 8 -56.84 13.19 29.82
CA VAL A 8 -57.51 12.33 28.78
C VAL A 8 -57.52 12.69 27.26
N SER A 9 -56.89 11.78 26.50
CA SER A 9 -57.08 11.25 25.12
C SER A 9 -57.87 11.94 23.98
N VAL A 10 -57.31 11.80 22.76
CA VAL A 10 -57.93 10.97 21.69
C VAL A 10 -56.88 10.07 21.03
N ILE A 11 -57.21 8.79 20.84
CA ILE A 11 -56.41 7.79 20.09
C ILE A 11 -56.84 7.79 18.62
N ARG A 12 -55.89 7.77 17.68
CA ARG A 12 -56.12 7.07 16.39
C ARG A 12 -54.86 6.38 15.88
N ARG A 13 -55.05 5.13 15.45
CA ARG A 13 -54.02 4.18 15.05
C ARG A 13 -53.41 4.56 13.71
N LEU A 14 -52.11 4.31 13.55
CA LEU A 14 -51.57 3.65 12.38
C LEU A 14 -50.41 2.74 12.82
N THR A 15 -50.66 1.44 12.82
CA THR A 15 -49.62 0.41 12.94
C THR A 15 -48.80 0.39 11.65
N CYS A 16 -47.52 0.73 11.73
CA CYS A 16 -46.54 0.41 10.69
C CYS A 16 -45.48 -0.52 11.30
N CYS A 17 -45.06 -1.53 10.55
CA CYS A 17 -44.33 -2.68 11.06
C CYS A 17 -42.99 -2.29 11.69
N THR A 18 -42.70 -2.84 12.87
CA THR A 18 -41.35 -2.86 13.44
C THR A 18 -40.46 -3.86 12.69
N HIS A 19 -40.10 -3.52 11.45
CA HIS A 19 -38.90 -4.10 10.83
C HIS A 19 -37.68 -3.45 11.47
N ILE A 20 -37.24 -4.03 12.60
CA ILE A 20 -35.85 -3.87 13.03
C ILE A 20 -35.02 -4.66 12.02
N SER A 21 -34.63 -3.99 10.94
CA SER A 21 -33.61 -4.51 10.04
C SER A 21 -32.32 -4.64 10.86
N THR A 22 -31.91 -5.88 11.11
CA THR A 22 -30.60 -6.19 11.66
C THR A 22 -29.54 -5.61 10.73
N MET A 23 -28.86 -4.54 11.15
CA MET A 23 -27.70 -4.05 10.42
C MET A 23 -26.62 -5.13 10.48
N SER A 24 -26.20 -5.65 9.32
CA SER A 24 -25.04 -6.53 9.23
C SER A 24 -23.80 -5.80 9.78
N PRO A 25 -22.90 -6.50 10.48
CA PRO A 25 -21.68 -5.90 10.99
C PRO A 25 -20.74 -5.52 9.84
N GLY A 26 -20.69 -4.21 9.56
CA GLY A 26 -19.57 -3.47 8.98
C GLY A 26 -18.83 -4.03 7.76
N LEU A 27 -19.15 -3.50 6.57
CA LEU A 27 -18.07 -3.21 5.62
C LEU A 27 -17.23 -2.06 6.18
N THR A 28 -15.91 -2.15 6.10
CA THR A 28 -14.97 -1.08 6.43
C THR A 28 -15.11 0.07 5.43
N LEU A 29 -15.81 1.13 5.82
CA LEU A 29 -16.22 2.24 4.94
C LEU A 29 -15.10 3.26 4.64
N PHE A 30 -13.83 2.88 4.76
CA PHE A 30 -12.70 3.78 4.56
C PHE A 30 -11.66 3.14 3.63
N PRO A 31 -11.11 3.89 2.65
CA PRO A 31 -10.07 3.38 1.79
C PRO A 31 -8.79 3.11 2.58
N TYR A 32 -8.03 2.12 2.12
CA TYR A 32 -6.72 1.80 2.67
C TYR A 32 -5.67 2.71 2.00
N PRO A 33 -4.96 3.58 2.75
CA PRO A 33 -3.87 4.36 2.20
C PRO A 33 -2.66 3.45 1.94
N VAL A 34 -2.19 3.38 0.71
CA VAL A 34 -1.01 2.59 0.28
C VAL A 34 0.00 3.52 -0.39
N PHE A 35 1.24 3.49 0.07
CA PHE A 35 2.33 4.26 -0.51
C PHE A 35 3.24 3.36 -1.35
N VAL A 36 3.36 3.69 -2.64
CA VAL A 36 4.16 2.95 -3.62
C VAL A 36 5.41 3.73 -4.01
N TYR A 37 6.57 3.10 -3.86
CA TYR A 37 7.90 3.67 -4.16
C TYR A 37 8.56 3.08 -5.42
N GLY A 38 8.15 1.87 -5.79
CA GLY A 38 8.79 1.04 -6.80
C GLY A 38 8.01 0.94 -8.11
N THR A 39 7.84 -0.29 -8.60
CA THR A 39 7.32 -0.61 -9.94
C THR A 39 5.84 -0.28 -10.19
N LEU A 40 5.08 0.00 -9.14
CA LEU A 40 3.65 0.34 -9.19
C LEU A 40 3.39 1.83 -9.48
N LYS A 41 4.40 2.70 -9.35
CA LYS A 41 4.25 4.14 -9.59
C LYS A 41 3.85 4.47 -11.02
N THR A 42 3.28 5.65 -11.24
CA THR A 42 3.00 6.19 -12.58
C THR A 42 4.24 6.08 -13.47
N ASN A 43 4.05 5.61 -14.71
CA ASN A 43 5.08 5.31 -15.71
C ASN A 43 6.03 4.13 -15.41
N GLU A 44 5.87 3.41 -14.30
CA GLU A 44 6.66 2.22 -13.98
C GLU A 44 6.01 0.89 -14.45
N PRO A 45 6.79 -0.21 -14.62
CA PRO A 45 6.36 -1.39 -15.36
C PRO A 45 5.12 -2.15 -14.85
N ASN A 46 4.75 -2.01 -13.57
CA ASN A 46 3.59 -2.67 -12.99
C ASN A 46 2.43 -1.69 -12.70
N HIS A 47 2.51 -0.42 -13.13
CA HIS A 47 1.49 0.59 -12.85
C HIS A 47 0.07 0.18 -13.26
N SER A 48 -0.04 -0.61 -14.34
CA SER A 48 -1.31 -1.13 -14.84
C SER A 48 -2.12 -1.90 -13.78
N VAL A 49 -1.47 -2.46 -12.75
CA VAL A 49 -2.16 -3.14 -11.65
C VAL A 49 -3.10 -2.21 -10.90
N LEU A 50 -2.68 -0.97 -10.63
CA LEU A 50 -3.51 0.03 -9.93
C LEU A 50 -4.66 0.56 -10.80
N THR A 51 -4.55 0.46 -12.13
CA THR A 51 -5.51 1.04 -13.08
C THR A 51 -6.47 0.03 -13.71
N ASP A 52 -6.19 -1.28 -13.66
CA ASP A 52 -7.11 -2.31 -14.14
C ASP A 52 -8.24 -2.53 -13.12
N SER A 53 -9.47 -2.16 -13.50
CA SER A 53 -10.67 -2.30 -12.65
C SER A 53 -11.00 -3.75 -12.27
N LYS A 54 -10.38 -4.74 -12.90
CA LYS A 54 -10.46 -6.15 -12.46
C LYS A 54 -9.75 -6.38 -11.13
N ASN A 55 -8.78 -5.55 -10.76
CA ASN A 55 -8.01 -5.68 -9.53
C ASN A 55 -8.67 -4.97 -8.33
N GLY A 56 -9.62 -4.07 -8.57
CA GLY A 56 -10.26 -3.24 -7.54
C GLY A 56 -10.19 -1.76 -7.92
N VAL A 57 -10.20 -0.89 -6.92
CA VAL A 57 -10.13 0.56 -7.09
C VAL A 57 -8.89 1.12 -6.40
N ALA A 58 -8.07 1.88 -7.13
CA ALA A 58 -7.02 2.73 -6.57
C ALA A 58 -7.24 4.19 -7.01
N THR A 59 -7.36 5.09 -6.06
CA THR A 59 -7.47 6.54 -6.30
C THR A 59 -6.15 7.21 -5.93
N PHE A 60 -5.49 7.87 -6.89
CA PHE A 60 -4.28 8.66 -6.62
C PHE A 60 -4.61 9.83 -5.68
N VAL A 61 -3.82 9.97 -4.62
CA VAL A 61 -3.95 11.05 -3.62
C VAL A 61 -2.91 12.15 -3.88
N GLY A 62 -1.68 11.76 -4.22
CA GLY A 62 -0.60 12.71 -4.50
C GLY A 62 0.79 12.08 -4.48
N HIS A 63 1.79 12.86 -4.89
CA HIS A 63 3.19 12.51 -4.65
C HIS A 63 3.51 12.65 -3.16
N ALA A 64 4.30 11.72 -2.63
CA ALA A 64 4.62 11.65 -1.21
C ALA A 64 6.06 11.18 -1.00
N ARG A 65 6.56 11.29 0.23
CA ARG A 65 7.82 10.65 0.67
C ARG A 65 7.72 10.06 2.06
N THR A 66 8.59 9.11 2.40
CA THR A 66 8.61 8.54 3.76
C THR A 66 9.14 9.55 4.79
N VAL A 67 8.46 9.69 5.93
CA VAL A 67 8.92 10.57 7.02
C VAL A 67 10.23 10.05 7.63
N LYS A 68 10.32 8.74 7.83
CA LYS A 68 11.57 8.05 8.21
C LYS A 68 12.47 7.84 6.98
N LYS A 69 13.77 7.68 7.22
CA LYS A 69 14.73 7.26 6.19
C LYS A 69 14.77 5.74 6.07
N TRP A 70 14.79 5.25 4.83
CA TRP A 70 14.89 3.82 4.50
C TRP A 70 15.86 3.56 3.34
N PRO A 71 16.58 2.42 3.32
CA PRO A 71 17.34 1.97 2.15
C PRO A 71 16.39 1.45 1.07
N LEU A 72 16.14 2.25 0.04
CA LEU A 72 15.62 1.77 -1.24
C LEU A 72 16.79 1.37 -2.14
N ILE A 73 16.86 0.12 -2.56
CA ILE A 73 17.94 -0.43 -3.38
C ILE A 73 17.40 -1.17 -4.60
N ILE A 74 18.23 -1.39 -5.63
CA ILE A 74 17.95 -2.34 -6.70
C ILE A 74 18.79 -3.61 -6.47
N ALA A 75 18.15 -4.77 -6.51
CA ALA A 75 18.82 -6.06 -6.35
C ALA A 75 18.14 -7.19 -7.13
N SER A 76 18.68 -8.39 -6.93
CA SER A 76 18.45 -9.63 -7.67
C SER A 76 18.72 -9.58 -9.18
N SER A 77 18.83 -10.76 -9.79
CA SER A 77 18.96 -10.99 -11.25
C SER A 77 17.84 -10.37 -12.10
N PHE A 78 16.80 -9.80 -11.46
CA PHE A 78 15.64 -9.19 -12.11
C PHE A 78 15.50 -7.68 -11.86
N ASN A 79 16.51 -7.04 -11.26
CA ASN A 79 16.57 -5.60 -11.01
C ASN A 79 15.31 -5.07 -10.30
N ILE A 80 14.92 -5.76 -9.22
CA ILE A 80 13.74 -5.43 -8.43
C ILE A 80 14.11 -4.31 -7.44
N PRO A 81 13.29 -3.25 -7.30
CA PRO A 81 13.44 -2.29 -6.22
C PRO A 81 12.96 -2.87 -4.89
N TYR A 82 13.80 -2.84 -3.86
CA TYR A 82 13.46 -3.28 -2.50
C TYR A 82 13.62 -2.12 -1.52
N LEU A 83 12.58 -1.86 -0.73
CA LEU A 83 12.68 -1.03 0.48
C LEU A 83 13.04 -1.93 1.67
N LEU A 84 14.27 -1.80 2.17
CA LEU A 84 14.75 -2.61 3.30
C LEU A 84 14.23 -2.05 4.62
N TYR A 85 13.73 -2.92 5.49
CA TYR A 85 13.35 -2.52 6.85
C TYR A 85 14.59 -2.32 7.73
N SER A 86 15.18 -1.13 7.62
CA SER A 86 16.31 -0.65 8.41
C SER A 86 16.19 0.86 8.60
N GLU A 87 15.39 1.27 9.57
CA GLU A 87 15.09 2.67 9.88
C GLU A 87 16.36 3.51 10.06
N GLY A 88 16.31 4.77 9.60
CA GLY A 88 17.37 5.77 9.79
C GLY A 88 18.52 5.68 8.77
N LYS A 89 18.52 4.68 7.88
CA LYS A 89 19.51 4.54 6.79
C LYS A 89 18.91 4.93 5.44
N GLY A 90 19.73 5.24 4.45
CA GLY A 90 19.26 5.64 3.12
C GLY A 90 18.62 7.03 3.12
N HIS A 91 17.47 7.17 2.46
CA HIS A 91 16.85 8.46 2.11
C HIS A 91 15.39 8.53 2.59
N HIS A 92 14.81 9.72 2.55
CA HIS A 92 13.35 9.88 2.57
C HIS A 92 12.87 9.43 1.19
N VAL A 93 12.28 8.25 1.10
CA VAL A 93 12.02 7.62 -0.21
C VAL A 93 10.80 8.27 -0.84
N HIS A 94 10.95 8.76 -2.06
CA HIS A 94 9.91 9.41 -2.83
C HIS A 94 9.06 8.39 -3.61
N GLY A 95 7.75 8.64 -3.64
CA GLY A 95 6.77 7.78 -4.25
C GLY A 95 5.40 8.45 -4.39
N GLU A 96 4.36 7.64 -4.40
CA GLU A 96 2.99 8.04 -4.65
C GLU A 96 2.06 7.42 -3.62
N LEU A 97 1.09 8.20 -3.13
CA LEU A 97 0.06 7.73 -2.21
C LEU A 97 -1.22 7.45 -2.98
N TYR A 98 -1.80 6.27 -2.75
CA TYR A 98 -3.09 5.85 -3.28
C TYR A 98 -4.04 5.49 -2.13
N ASN A 99 -5.32 5.80 -2.32
CA ASN A 99 -6.43 5.28 -1.51
C ASN A 99 -7.03 4.09 -2.27
N VAL A 100 -6.96 2.88 -1.70
CA VAL A 100 -7.41 1.64 -2.34
C VAL A 100 -8.61 1.01 -1.65
N ASP A 101 -9.41 0.23 -2.37
CA ASP A 101 -10.41 -0.67 -1.77
C ASP A 101 -9.80 -1.99 -1.27
N GLU A 102 -10.58 -2.77 -0.52
CA GLU A 102 -10.14 -4.07 0.05
C GLU A 102 -9.65 -5.03 -1.04
N LYS A 103 -10.34 -5.07 -2.18
CA LYS A 103 -9.99 -5.95 -3.31
C LYS A 103 -8.66 -5.58 -3.97
N MET A 104 -8.39 -4.28 -4.15
CA MET A 104 -7.09 -3.81 -4.63
C MET A 104 -6.00 -4.07 -3.58
N LEU A 105 -6.31 -3.91 -2.29
CA LEU A 105 -5.40 -4.23 -1.20
C LEU A 105 -4.98 -5.71 -1.20
N ASP A 106 -5.92 -6.64 -1.40
CA ASP A 106 -5.67 -8.08 -1.56
C ASP A 106 -4.84 -8.37 -2.82
N THR A 107 -5.17 -7.73 -3.95
CA THR A 107 -4.42 -7.90 -5.21
C THR A 107 -2.96 -7.46 -5.07
N LEU A 108 -2.70 -6.42 -4.27
CA LEU A 108 -1.34 -5.96 -3.96
C LEU A 108 -0.59 -6.92 -3.03
N ASP A 109 -1.28 -7.58 -2.08
CA ASP A 109 -0.67 -8.62 -1.25
C ASP A 109 -0.27 -9.85 -2.06
N GLU A 110 -1.12 -10.32 -2.96
CA GLU A 110 -0.80 -11.42 -3.88
C GLU A 110 0.39 -11.03 -4.78
N LEU A 111 0.37 -9.82 -5.35
CA LEU A 111 1.43 -9.31 -6.22
C LEU A 111 2.78 -9.23 -5.51
N GLU A 112 2.82 -8.74 -4.28
CA GLU A 112 4.06 -8.60 -3.50
C GLU A 112 4.39 -9.86 -2.67
N CYS A 113 3.57 -10.90 -2.78
CA CYS A 113 3.70 -12.18 -2.08
C CYS A 113 3.79 -11.98 -0.55
N HIS A 114 2.86 -11.21 0.00
CA HIS A 114 2.74 -10.93 1.42
C HIS A 114 2.18 -12.14 2.20
N PRO A 115 2.72 -12.52 3.37
CA PRO A 115 3.87 -11.97 4.09
C PRO A 115 5.23 -12.63 3.80
N ASP A 116 5.27 -13.62 2.90
CA ASP A 116 6.44 -14.49 2.73
C ASP A 116 7.65 -13.80 2.06
N TYR A 117 7.40 -12.83 1.17
CA TYR A 117 8.44 -12.08 0.46
C TYR A 117 8.53 -10.63 0.92
N TYR A 118 7.43 -9.88 0.81
CA TYR A 118 7.31 -8.53 1.37
C TYR A 118 6.35 -8.51 2.57
N GLU A 119 6.67 -7.72 3.57
CA GLU A 119 5.78 -7.47 4.70
C GLU A 119 5.18 -6.07 4.63
N ARG A 120 3.85 -6.00 4.42
CA ARG A 120 3.09 -4.76 4.56
C ARG A 120 3.18 -4.24 6.00
N THR A 121 3.59 -2.99 6.14
CA THR A 121 3.74 -2.30 7.43
C THR A 121 3.16 -0.89 7.32
N MET A 122 2.45 -0.42 8.35
CA MET A 122 1.96 0.96 8.40
C MET A 122 3.07 1.90 8.87
N GLU A 123 3.39 2.90 8.07
CA GLU A 123 4.41 3.92 8.37
C GLU A 123 3.93 5.32 7.97
N SER A 124 4.51 6.35 8.58
CA SER A 124 4.15 7.74 8.27
C SER A 124 4.81 8.23 6.98
N VAL A 125 4.01 8.81 6.11
CA VAL A 125 4.41 9.45 4.83
C VAL A 125 3.95 10.90 4.80
N GLU A 126 4.72 11.73 4.14
CA GLU A 126 4.46 13.15 3.93
C GLU A 126 3.99 13.35 2.49
N ILE A 127 2.73 13.74 2.30
CA ILE A 127 2.17 14.14 1.01
C ILE A 127 2.74 15.52 0.68
N LEU A 128 3.26 15.67 -0.53
CA LEU A 128 3.96 16.87 -0.98
C LEU A 128 2.98 17.86 -1.63
N GLY A 129 3.04 19.13 -1.22
CA GLY A 129 2.14 20.19 -1.70
C GLY A 129 2.61 21.59 -1.30
N GLU A 130 1.70 22.56 -1.30
CA GLU A 130 1.96 23.90 -0.72
C GLU A 130 2.14 23.81 0.80
N GLU A 131 1.27 23.04 1.45
CA GLU A 131 1.44 22.56 2.82
C GLU A 131 1.61 21.04 2.79
N ASN A 132 2.67 20.54 3.40
CA ASN A 132 2.93 19.10 3.49
C ASN A 132 2.02 18.45 4.54
N ILE A 133 1.34 17.36 4.17
CA ILE A 133 0.40 16.67 5.04
C ILE A 133 0.97 15.30 5.42
N VAL A 134 1.19 15.05 6.72
CA VAL A 134 1.63 13.74 7.21
C VAL A 134 0.41 12.84 7.45
N THR A 135 0.45 11.62 6.92
CA THR A 135 -0.54 10.56 7.15
C THR A 135 0.16 9.21 7.30
N ASN A 136 -0.56 8.19 7.77
CA ASN A 136 -0.05 6.82 7.81
C ASN A 136 -0.51 6.06 6.56
N ALA A 137 0.41 5.33 5.93
CA ALA A 137 0.14 4.50 4.76
C ALA A 137 0.78 3.12 4.91
N ALA A 138 0.18 2.14 4.26
CA ALA A 138 0.74 0.81 4.09
C ALA A 138 1.92 0.86 3.10
N ILE A 139 3.04 0.25 3.48
CA ILE A 139 4.25 0.12 2.66
C ILE A 139 4.72 -1.33 2.69
N TYR A 140 5.07 -1.88 1.53
CA TYR A 140 5.65 -3.21 1.39
C TYR A 140 7.16 -3.18 1.63
N PHE A 141 7.63 -3.81 2.71
CA PHE A 141 9.05 -3.84 3.10
C PHE A 141 9.67 -5.23 2.97
N LEU A 142 10.91 -5.31 2.48
CA LEU A 142 11.72 -6.52 2.62
C LEU A 142 12.32 -6.52 4.04
N LYS A 143 11.86 -7.43 4.92
CA LYS A 143 12.40 -7.54 6.30
C LYS A 143 13.41 -8.68 6.48
N LYS A 144 13.20 -9.84 5.84
CA LYS A 144 14.09 -11.01 5.92
C LYS A 144 15.28 -10.95 4.94
N TYR A 145 16.01 -9.84 4.87
CA TYR A 145 17.10 -9.65 3.88
C TYR A 145 18.50 -10.05 4.37
N LYS A 146 19.41 -10.32 3.42
CA LYS A 146 20.85 -10.50 3.68
C LYS A 146 21.52 -9.17 4.07
N PRO A 147 22.35 -9.12 5.13
CA PRO A 147 23.02 -7.88 5.55
C PRO A 147 23.86 -7.18 4.48
N SER A 148 24.42 -7.93 3.51
CA SER A 148 25.19 -7.36 2.40
C SER A 148 24.38 -6.44 1.48
N LEU A 149 23.04 -6.54 1.47
CA LEU A 149 22.19 -5.63 0.69
C LEU A 149 22.28 -4.18 1.19
N LEU A 150 22.59 -3.96 2.47
CA LEU A 150 22.79 -2.61 3.04
C LEU A 150 24.03 -1.89 2.50
N GLN A 151 24.90 -2.59 1.77
CA GLN A 151 26.07 -2.01 1.09
C GLN A 151 25.78 -1.57 -0.34
N LYS A 152 24.57 -1.82 -0.87
CA LYS A 152 24.19 -1.39 -2.21
C LYS A 152 23.89 0.12 -2.24
N PRO A 153 24.08 0.79 -3.40
CA PRO A 153 23.66 2.17 -3.58
C PRO A 153 22.19 2.35 -3.22
N CYS A 154 21.92 3.30 -2.32
CA CYS A 154 20.56 3.68 -1.96
C CYS A 154 20.03 4.73 -2.95
N LEU A 155 18.75 4.62 -3.28
CA LEU A 155 18.03 5.57 -4.13
C LEU A 155 17.09 6.42 -3.27
N GLU A 156 16.92 7.68 -3.64
CA GLU A 156 15.85 8.54 -3.12
C GLU A 156 14.54 8.35 -3.91
N THR A 157 14.65 8.18 -5.23
CA THR A 157 13.56 7.84 -6.14
C THR A 157 13.99 6.68 -7.04
N TYR A 158 13.19 5.61 -7.13
CA TYR A 158 13.39 4.56 -8.13
C TYR A 158 12.74 4.91 -9.47
N SER A 159 13.39 4.53 -10.57
CA SER A 159 12.73 4.31 -11.88
C SER A 159 13.42 3.16 -12.62
N SER A 160 12.66 2.28 -13.27
CA SER A 160 13.19 1.19 -14.10
C SER A 160 14.15 1.67 -15.19
N LYS A 161 13.92 2.89 -15.71
CA LYS A 161 14.72 3.50 -16.79
C LYS A 161 15.70 4.57 -16.28
N GLY A 162 16.02 4.57 -14.98
CA GLY A 162 16.97 5.50 -14.39
C GLY A 162 18.43 5.25 -14.82
N ASP A 163 19.28 6.24 -14.53
CA ASP A 163 20.68 6.31 -14.97
C ASP A 163 21.58 5.16 -14.48
N HIS A 164 21.09 4.33 -13.56
CA HIS A 164 21.75 3.09 -13.13
C HIS A 164 21.78 1.99 -14.21
N GLY A 165 20.97 2.08 -15.28
CA GLY A 165 20.91 1.10 -16.37
C GLY A 165 20.32 -0.27 -16.00
N LEU A 166 20.10 -0.54 -14.71
CA LEU A 166 19.45 -1.75 -14.18
C LEU A 166 17.93 -1.77 -14.46
N VAL A 167 17.53 -2.11 -15.68
CA VAL A 167 16.11 -2.19 -16.09
C VAL A 167 15.40 -3.38 -15.45
N TYR A 168 14.23 -3.14 -14.86
CA TYR A 168 13.39 -4.16 -14.22
C TYR A 168 12.91 -5.24 -15.19
N VAL A 169 13.02 -6.51 -14.79
CA VAL A 169 12.53 -7.66 -15.56
C VAL A 169 11.12 -8.07 -15.09
N PRO A 170 10.07 -7.97 -15.92
CA PRO A 170 8.69 -8.31 -15.55
C PRO A 170 8.49 -9.78 -15.15
N ARG A 171 7.57 -10.05 -14.21
CA ARG A 171 7.30 -11.41 -13.67
C ARG A 171 7.08 -12.47 -14.75
N TYR A 172 6.37 -12.15 -15.84
CA TYR A 172 6.12 -13.11 -16.93
C TYR A 172 7.38 -13.52 -17.71
N MET A 173 8.43 -12.69 -17.75
CA MET A 173 9.72 -13.05 -18.35
C MET A 173 10.54 -13.95 -17.42
N ARG A 174 10.33 -13.86 -16.10
CA ARG A 174 11.08 -14.62 -15.09
C ARG A 174 10.72 -16.09 -15.07
N GLN A 175 9.46 -16.46 -15.33
CA GLN A 175 8.98 -17.84 -15.22
C GLN A 175 9.81 -18.84 -16.07
N ASN A 176 10.28 -18.39 -17.24
CA ASN A 176 11.14 -19.19 -18.13
C ASN A 176 12.62 -19.21 -17.68
N ALA A 177 13.09 -18.16 -17.02
CA ALA A 177 14.50 -18.00 -16.61
C ALA A 177 14.78 -18.54 -15.19
N ASP A 178 13.77 -18.51 -14.32
CA ASP A 178 13.83 -18.91 -12.91
C ASP A 178 12.49 -19.55 -12.48
N PRO A 179 12.17 -20.76 -12.97
CA PRO A 179 10.90 -21.43 -12.67
C PRO A 179 10.75 -21.82 -11.17
N ASN A 180 11.85 -21.81 -10.41
CA ASN A 180 11.89 -22.21 -9.00
C ASN A 180 12.04 -21.01 -8.04
N ALA A 181 11.82 -19.78 -8.51
CA ALA A 181 11.97 -18.53 -7.73
C ALA A 181 13.30 -18.41 -6.96
N THR A 182 14.38 -18.96 -7.52
CA THR A 182 15.73 -18.94 -6.93
C THR A 182 16.27 -17.53 -6.69
N HIS A 183 15.80 -16.51 -7.42
CA HIS A 183 16.12 -15.10 -7.15
C HIS A 183 15.77 -14.66 -5.73
N TRP A 184 14.80 -15.31 -5.06
CA TRP A 184 14.52 -15.05 -3.64
C TRP A 184 15.74 -15.35 -2.77
N ARG A 185 16.49 -16.41 -3.08
CA ARG A 185 17.72 -16.79 -2.37
C ARG A 185 18.87 -15.82 -2.59
N GLU A 186 18.78 -14.91 -3.56
CA GLU A 186 19.79 -13.87 -3.76
C GLU A 186 19.66 -12.78 -2.69
N VAL A 187 18.43 -12.41 -2.32
CA VAL A 187 18.10 -11.27 -1.44
C VAL A 187 17.69 -11.67 -0.02
N LEU A 188 16.97 -12.78 0.14
CA LEU A 188 16.54 -13.27 1.45
C LEU A 188 17.71 -13.86 2.23
N ARG A 189 17.72 -13.64 3.54
CA ARG A 189 18.60 -14.40 4.44
C ARG A 189 18.07 -15.84 4.55
N SER A 190 18.99 -16.80 4.61
CA SER A 190 18.65 -18.12 5.15
C SER A 190 18.25 -17.94 6.62
N GLU A 191 17.25 -18.71 7.06
CA GLU A 191 16.94 -18.87 8.48
C GLU A 191 17.96 -19.78 9.18
#